data_AF-A0A8D0H7I7-F1
#
_entry.id   AF-A0A8D0H7I7-F1
#
_cell.length_a   1.000
_cell.length_b   1.000
_cell.length_c   1.000
_cell.angle_alpha   90.00
_cell.angle_beta   90.00
_cell.angle_gamma   90.00
#
_symmetry.space_group_name_H-M   'P 1'
#
loop_
_entity.id
_entity.type
_entity.pdbx_description
1 polymer ?
#
loop_
_entity_poly.entity_id
_entity_poly.type
_entity_poly.pdbx_seq_one_letter_code
_entity_poly.pdbx_strand_id
1 'polypeptide(L)'
;MGPPLERCRKEWRELEEEFQQLQETHKIYRQKLEELNSLQSVCSSSIQKQKRRLKDLKYNLQRCKHVSDPEESDLIQQINTSIKERQNVFFDMEAYLPKKNGYVFPREKVT
;
A
#
# COMPACT_ATOMS: atom_id res chain seq x y z
N MET A 1 49.75 16.21 -22.91
CA MET A 1 48.93 15.38 -22.00
C MET A 1 49.07 15.99 -20.62
N GLY A 2 47.97 16.47 -20.01
CA GLY A 2 48.04 17.01 -18.65
C GLY A 2 48.55 15.96 -17.65
N PRO A 3 49.28 16.37 -16.59
CA PRO A 3 49.88 15.46 -15.62
C PRO A 3 48.83 14.49 -15.03
N PRO A 4 49.21 13.23 -14.75
CA PRO A 4 48.29 12.20 -14.25
C PRO A 4 47.42 12.66 -13.08
N LEU A 5 47.99 13.49 -12.20
CA LEU A 5 47.32 14.03 -11.01
C LEU A 5 46.17 14.98 -11.33
N GLU A 6 46.26 15.80 -12.39
CA GLU A 6 45.16 16.70 -12.77
C GLU A 6 43.95 15.93 -13.30
N ARG A 7 44.18 14.79 -13.97
CA ARG A 7 43.11 13.89 -14.42
C ARG A 7 42.41 13.26 -13.23
N CYS A 8 43.17 12.67 -12.30
CA CYS A 8 42.61 12.11 -11.07
C CYS A 8 41.84 13.17 -10.25
N ARG A 9 42.31 14.42 -10.20
CA ARG A 9 41.62 15.51 -9.51
C ARG A 9 40.31 15.90 -10.19
N LYS A 10 40.22 15.82 -11.52
CA LYS A 10 38.98 16.06 -12.26
C LYS A 10 37.98 14.94 -12.02
N GLU A 11 38.43 13.68 -12.16
CA GLU A 11 37.61 12.49 -11.89
C GLU A 11 37.06 12.49 -10.46
N TRP A 12 37.88 12.87 -9.47
CA TRP A 12 37.41 13.00 -8.09
C TRP A 12 36.29 14.02 -7.92
N ARG A 13 36.39 15.19 -8.57
CA ARG A 13 35.31 16.19 -8.51
C ARG A 13 34.03 15.68 -9.16
N GLU A 14 34.13 14.98 -10.28
CA GLU A 14 32.97 14.38 -10.95
C GLU A 14 32.30 13.34 -10.04
N LEU A 15 33.09 12.46 -9.40
CA LEU A 15 32.57 11.51 -8.41
C LEU A 15 31.92 12.19 -7.19
N GLU A 16 32.48 13.30 -6.73
CA GLU A 16 31.91 14.06 -5.60
C GLU A 16 30.58 14.71 -5.98
N GLU A 17 30.45 15.24 -7.19
CA GLU A 17 29.19 15.75 -7.74
C GLU A 17 28.15 14.63 -7.92
N GLU A 18 28.53 13.47 -8.48
CA GLU A 18 27.67 12.30 -8.60
C GLU A 18 27.19 11.80 -7.23
N PHE A 19 28.08 11.77 -6.25
CA PHE A 19 27.75 11.37 -4.89
C PHE A 19 26.75 12.34 -4.24
N GLN A 20 26.92 13.65 -4.41
CA GLN A 20 25.95 14.65 -3.92
C GLN A 20 24.57 14.46 -4.57
N GLN A 21 24.51 14.20 -5.86
CA GLN A 21 23.25 13.93 -6.57
C GLN A 21 22.58 12.64 -6.07
N LEU A 22 23.38 11.60 -5.82
CA LEU A 22 22.90 10.34 -5.25
C LEU A 22 22.31 10.56 -3.85
N GLN A 23 22.95 11.36 -3.00
CA GLN A 23 22.46 11.67 -1.66
C GLN A 23 21.08 12.38 -1.69
N GLU A 24 20.90 13.36 -2.56
CA GLU A 24 19.59 14.04 -2.68
C GLU A 24 18.53 13.10 -3.26
N THR A 25 18.90 12.27 -4.25
CA THR A 25 18.00 11.25 -4.80
C THR A 25 17.56 10.24 -3.73
N HIS A 26 18.50 9.77 -2.91
CA HIS A 26 18.23 8.85 -1.81
C HIS A 26 17.29 9.46 -0.75
N LYS A 27 17.47 10.75 -0.43
CA LYS A 27 16.57 11.48 0.47
C LYS A 27 15.14 11.53 -0.05
N ILE A 28 14.95 11.84 -1.33
CA ILE A 28 13.63 11.84 -1.98
C ILE A 28 13.04 10.44 -2.00
N TYR A 29 13.84 9.43 -2.34
CA TYR A 29 13.43 8.02 -2.31
C TYR A 29 12.90 7.63 -0.94
N ARG A 30 13.62 7.96 0.13
CA ARG A 30 13.23 7.66 1.50
C ARG A 30 11.91 8.34 1.88
N GLN A 31 11.73 9.61 1.51
CA GLN A 31 10.48 10.32 1.77
C GLN A 31 9.30 9.65 1.06
N LYS A 32 9.43 9.34 -0.23
CA LYS A 32 8.38 8.64 -1.00
C LYS A 32 8.08 7.25 -0.43
N LEU A 33 9.09 6.56 0.08
CA LEU A 33 8.92 5.25 0.73
C LEU A 33 8.11 5.37 2.03
N GLU A 34 8.38 6.40 2.85
CA GLU A 34 7.61 6.67 4.07
C GLU A 34 6.16 7.03 3.75
N GLU A 35 5.91 7.88 2.74
CA GLU A 35 4.57 8.21 2.25
C GLU A 35 3.82 6.97 1.74
N LEU A 36 4.48 6.12 0.94
CA LEU A 36 3.90 4.88 0.43
C LEU A 36 3.55 3.92 1.58
N ASN A 37 4.43 3.74 2.55
CA ASN A 37 4.18 2.89 3.72
C ASN A 37 2.99 3.39 4.55
N SER A 38 2.86 4.71 4.71
CA SER A 38 1.71 5.33 5.39
C SER A 38 0.40 5.02 4.65
N LEU A 39 0.37 5.25 3.34
CA LEU A 39 -0.79 4.94 2.50
C LEU A 39 -1.15 3.45 2.52
N GLN A 40 -0.16 2.57 2.47
CA GLN A 40 -0.37 1.12 2.58
C GLN A 40 -0.99 0.72 3.92
N SER A 41 -0.54 1.32 5.03
CA SER A 41 -1.12 1.10 6.36
C SER A 41 -2.58 1.56 6.44
N VAL A 42 -2.88 2.75 5.92
CA VAL A 42 -4.25 3.28 5.87
C VAL A 42 -5.15 2.41 5.00
N CYS A 43 -4.67 2.00 3.82
CA CYS A 43 -5.42 1.14 2.90
C CYS A 43 -5.71 -0.22 3.54
N SER A 44 -4.68 -0.89 4.08
CA SER A 44 -4.80 -2.18 4.75
C SER A 44 -5.80 -2.12 5.92
N SER A 45 -5.64 -1.15 6.82
CA SER A 45 -6.53 -1.00 7.99
C SER A 45 -7.97 -0.67 7.59
N SER A 46 -8.16 0.17 6.58
CA SER A 46 -9.48 0.55 6.07
C SER A 46 -10.21 -0.61 5.41
N ILE A 47 -9.51 -1.40 4.58
CA ILE A 47 -10.06 -2.63 3.96
C ILE A 47 -10.47 -3.61 5.06
N GLN A 48 -9.61 -3.85 6.06
CA GLN A 48 -9.93 -4.76 7.16
C GLN A 48 -11.14 -4.29 7.97
N LYS A 49 -11.26 -2.98 8.22
CA LYS A 49 -12.43 -2.39 8.91
C LYS A 49 -13.71 -2.56 8.09
N GLN A 50 -13.66 -2.30 6.78
CA GLN A 50 -14.80 -2.52 5.89
C GLN A 50 -15.21 -4.00 5.84
N LYS A 51 -14.25 -4.92 5.67
CA LYS A 51 -14.51 -6.37 5.66
C LYS A 51 -15.25 -6.83 6.92
N ARG A 52 -14.84 -6.36 8.10
CA ARG A 52 -15.53 -6.65 9.37
C ARG A 52 -16.97 -6.13 9.34
N ARG A 53 -17.18 -4.86 8.99
CA ARG A 53 -18.52 -4.26 8.91
C ARG A 53 -19.44 -4.97 7.91
N LEU A 54 -18.92 -5.37 6.74
CA LEU A 54 -19.70 -6.13 5.76
C LEU A 54 -20.05 -7.54 6.27
N LYS A 55 -19.17 -8.19 7.03
CA LYS A 55 -19.45 -9.48 7.67
C LYS A 55 -20.57 -9.34 8.69
N ASP A 56 -20.53 -8.30 9.53
CA ASP A 56 -21.57 -8.03 10.53
C ASP A 56 -22.91 -7.69 9.86
N LEU A 57 -22.89 -6.86 8.81
CA LEU A 57 -24.08 -6.55 8.01
C LEU A 57 -24.69 -7.81 7.40
N LYS A 58 -23.87 -8.69 6.81
CA LYS A 58 -24.33 -9.95 6.24
C LYS A 58 -25.01 -10.84 7.30
N TYR A 59 -24.44 -10.92 8.50
CA TYR A 59 -25.04 -11.65 9.62
C TYR A 59 -26.41 -11.06 10.02
N ASN A 60 -26.52 -9.74 10.10
CA ASN A 60 -27.79 -9.07 10.41
C ASN A 60 -28.85 -9.32 9.32
N LEU A 61 -28.48 -9.22 8.04
CA LEU A 61 -29.38 -9.50 6.91
C LEU A 61 -29.90 -10.94 6.91
N GLN A 62 -29.07 -11.91 7.32
CA GLN A 62 -29.51 -13.30 7.48
C GLN A 62 -30.62 -13.46 8.51
N ARG A 63 -30.60 -12.65 9.58
CA ARG A 63 -31.64 -12.66 10.62
C ARG A 63 -32.94 -12.01 10.14
N CYS A 64 -32.85 -10.98 9.30
CA CYS A 64 -34.02 -10.33 8.70
C CYS A 64 -34.77 -11.25 7.72
N LYS A 65 -34.02 -12.08 6.98
CA LYS A 65 -34.57 -12.94 5.91
C LYS A 65 -35.70 -13.89 6.35
N HIS A 66 -35.79 -14.23 7.63
CA HIS A 66 -36.86 -15.08 8.18
C HIS A 66 -38.21 -14.37 8.38
N VAL A 67 -38.22 -13.04 8.34
CA VAL A 67 -39.37 -12.20 8.73
C VAL A 67 -39.82 -11.27 7.59
N SER A 68 -39.13 -11.33 6.44
CA SER A 68 -39.24 -10.35 5.36
C SER A 68 -40.26 -10.73 4.29
N ASP A 69 -41.04 -9.75 3.85
CA ASP A 69 -41.93 -9.83 2.68
C ASP A 69 -41.12 -9.93 1.37
N PRO A 70 -41.66 -10.44 0.23
CA PRO A 70 -41.01 -10.46 -1.07
C PRO A 70 -40.18 -9.21 -1.43
N GLU A 71 -40.70 -8.00 -1.22
CA GLU A 71 -39.96 -6.76 -1.56
C GLU A 71 -38.70 -6.58 -0.69
N GLU A 72 -38.81 -6.89 0.61
CA GLU A 72 -37.67 -6.88 1.53
C GLU A 72 -36.67 -8.01 1.22
N SER A 73 -37.15 -9.17 0.76
CA SER A 73 -36.30 -10.28 0.32
C SER A 73 -35.47 -9.89 -0.91
N ASP A 74 -36.06 -9.21 -1.89
CA ASP A 74 -35.36 -8.69 -3.06
C ASP A 74 -34.30 -7.65 -2.66
N LEU A 75 -34.63 -6.74 -1.73
CA LEU A 75 -33.67 -5.77 -1.19
C LEU A 75 -32.51 -6.47 -0.47
N ILE A 76 -32.79 -7.48 0.37
CA ILE A 76 -31.76 -8.29 1.04
C ILE A 76 -30.85 -8.97 0.01
N GLN A 77 -31.41 -9.49 -1.08
CA GLN A 77 -30.65 -10.12 -2.16
C GLN A 77 -29.75 -9.11 -2.87
N GLN A 78 -30.27 -7.93 -3.21
CA GLN A 78 -29.50 -6.85 -3.83
C GLN A 78 -28.32 -6.43 -2.95
N ILE A 79 -28.55 -6.20 -1.65
CA ILE A 79 -27.48 -5.83 -0.71
C ILE A 79 -26.42 -6.94 -0.62
N ASN A 80 -26.83 -8.21 -0.60
CA ASN A 80 -25.89 -9.34 -0.58
C ASN A 80 -25.02 -9.42 -1.85
N THR A 81 -25.59 -9.12 -3.03
CA THR A 81 -24.83 -9.03 -4.28
C THR A 81 -23.79 -7.92 -4.20
N SER A 82 -24.18 -6.71 -3.77
CA SER A 82 -23.24 -5.60 -3.60
C SER A 82 -22.15 -5.88 -2.55
N ILE A 83 -22.46 -6.64 -1.48
CA ILE A 83 -21.44 -7.10 -0.52
C ILE A 83 -20.39 -7.98 -1.21
N LYS A 84 -20.81 -8.92 -2.08
CA LYS A 84 -19.89 -9.80 -2.81
C LYS A 84 -19.02 -9.02 -3.81
N GLU A 85 -19.61 -8.09 -4.55
CA GLU A 85 -18.87 -7.24 -5.49
C GLU A 85 -17.78 -6.44 -4.77
N ARG A 86 -18.11 -5.83 -3.62
CA ARG A 86 -17.12 -5.12 -2.79
C ARG A 86 -16.02 -6.03 -2.25
N GLN A 87 -16.34 -7.29 -1.93
CA GLN A 87 -15.33 -8.27 -1.52
C GLN A 87 -14.32 -8.57 -2.63
N ASN A 88 -14.76 -8.67 -3.88
CA ASN A 88 -13.88 -8.85 -5.03
C ASN A 88 -12.96 -7.63 -5.21
N VAL A 89 -13.52 -6.41 -5.12
CA VAL A 89 -12.73 -5.18 -5.19
C VAL A 89 -11.67 -5.12 -4.08
N PHE A 90 -11.98 -5.57 -2.85
CA PHE A 90 -10.98 -5.64 -1.79
C PHE A 90 -9.86 -6.63 -2.07
N PHE A 91 -10.16 -7.75 -2.74
CA PHE A 91 -9.15 -8.72 -3.13
C PHE A 91 -8.16 -8.11 -4.12
N ASP A 92 -8.67 -7.38 -5.13
CA ASP A 92 -7.83 -6.66 -6.09
C ASP A 92 -7.00 -5.58 -5.39
N MET A 93 -7.61 -4.78 -4.51
CA MET A 93 -6.91 -3.76 -3.75
C MET A 93 -5.79 -4.34 -2.87
N GLU A 94 -6.04 -5.47 -2.19
CA GLU A 94 -5.04 -6.15 -1.36
C GLU A 94 -3.91 -6.79 -2.19
N ALA A 95 -4.13 -7.11 -3.47
CA ALA A 95 -3.09 -7.63 -4.34
C ALA A 95 -1.97 -6.61 -4.60
N TYR A 96 -2.28 -5.31 -4.53
CA TYR A 96 -1.32 -4.21 -4.65
C TYR A 96 -0.67 -3.82 -3.31
N LEU A 97 -1.16 -4.36 -2.19
CA LEU A 97 -0.53 -4.14 -0.90
C LEU A 97 0.64 -5.12 -0.72
N PRO A 98 1.71 -4.71 -0.03
CA PRO A 98 2.81 -5.61 0.27
C PRO A 98 2.25 -6.81 1.04
N LYS A 99 2.49 -8.01 0.51
CA LYS A 99 2.16 -9.25 1.23
C LYS A 99 2.91 -9.22 2.56
N LYS A 100 2.29 -9.69 3.65
CA LYS A 100 2.93 -9.90 4.96
C LYS A 100 4.02 -11.01 4.91
N ASN A 101 4.82 -11.05 3.86
CA ASN A 101 5.99 -11.91 3.80
C ASN A 101 7.11 -11.12 4.47
N GLY A 102 7.61 -11.62 5.60
CA GLY A 102 8.37 -10.91 6.64
C GLY A 102 9.74 -10.32 6.28
N TYR A 103 9.92 -9.79 5.06
CA TYR A 103 11.08 -8.99 4.71
C TYR A 103 10.87 -7.55 5.21
N VAL A 104 11.26 -7.33 6.46
CA VAL A 104 11.61 -5.99 6.92
C VAL A 104 12.82 -5.59 6.09
N PHE A 105 12.65 -4.63 5.17
CA PHE A 105 13.82 -3.98 4.56
C PHE A 105 14.67 -3.45 5.70
N PRO A 106 15.92 -3.91 5.87
CA PRO A 106 16.77 -3.41 6.92
C PRO A 106 16.90 -1.90 6.74
N ARG A 107 16.45 -1.13 7.74
CA ARG A 107 16.81 0.28 7.84
C ARG A 107 18.32 0.30 8.04
N GLU A 108 19.07 0.54 6.96
CA GLU A 108 20.50 0.78 7.07
C GLU A 108 20.70 1.93 8.06
N LYS A 109 21.30 1.58 9.20
CA LYS A 109 21.80 2.56 10.16
C LYS A 109 23.02 3.19 9.49
N VAL A 110 22.82 4.33 8.85
CA VAL A 110 23.94 5.19 8.45
C VAL A 110 24.50 5.80 9.73
N THR A 111 25.61 5.23 10.21
CA THR A 111 26.54 5.85 11.18
C THR A 111 27.16 7.11 10.63
#